data_AF-A0A1I7U7F3-F1
#
_entry.id   AF-A0A1I7U7F3-F1
#
_cell.length_a   1.000
_cell.length_b   1.000
_cell.length_c   1.000
_cell.angle_alpha   90.00
_cell.angle_beta   90.00
_cell.angle_gamma   90.00
#
_symmetry.space_group_name_H-M   'P 1'
#
loop_
_entity.id
_entity.type
_entity.pdbx_description
1 polymer ?
#
loop_
_entity_poly.entity_id
_entity_poly.type
_entity_poly.pdbx_seq_one_letter_code
_entity_poly.pdbx_strand_id
1 'polypeptide(L)'
;MISIVTEEVPFTFGDVIRDKSRPKTDELNRWYHSQILSGIAYIHSKDIMHRDMKPENILVTLRNVIKIADFGQACIYLKNNADEEYDENVATRWYRAPELLFGSRKYGPSVDIWAIGCILAELVRGKPIFPGRSELEQISVIFGVLGTPNETNWPKWRTMPDANKLLFEPKEPRNNWAEICEFKKTSKKMKRL
;
A
#
# COMPACT_ATOMS: atom_id res chain seq x y z
N MET A 1 -29.49 11.80 -8.95
CA MET A 1 -28.65 10.60 -9.07
C MET A 1 -27.54 10.94 -10.05
N ILE A 2 -26.27 10.84 -9.65
CA ILE A 2 -25.13 11.08 -10.55
C ILE A 2 -24.62 9.72 -10.99
N SER A 3 -24.47 9.52 -12.30
CA SER A 3 -23.87 8.33 -12.90
C SER A 3 -22.60 8.74 -13.62
N ILE A 4 -21.49 8.07 -13.32
CA ILE A 4 -20.19 8.26 -13.99
C ILE A 4 -20.01 7.09 -14.95
N VAL A 5 -19.75 7.38 -16.22
CA VAL A 5 -19.50 6.37 -17.26
C VAL A 5 -17.99 6.33 -17.53
N THR A 6 -17.37 5.16 -17.34
CA THR A 6 -15.95 4.92 -17.59
C THR A 6 -15.76 3.77 -18.57
N GLU A 7 -14.53 3.53 -19.00
CA GLU A 7 -14.19 2.30 -19.71
C GLU A 7 -14.45 1.06 -18.83
N GLU A 8 -14.82 -0.04 -19.46
CA GLU A 8 -14.95 -1.34 -18.79
C GLU A 8 -13.59 -2.04 -18.76
N VAL A 9 -13.16 -2.45 -17.56
CA VAL A 9 -11.95 -3.25 -17.36
C VAL A 9 -12.32 -4.48 -16.54
N PRO A 10 -12.01 -5.70 -17.01
CA PRO A 10 -12.66 -6.91 -16.50
C PRO A 10 -12.18 -7.38 -15.12
N PHE A 11 -10.99 -6.94 -14.66
CA PHE A 11 -10.40 -7.42 -13.42
C PHE A 11 -9.85 -6.29 -12.58
N THR A 12 -9.92 -6.47 -11.27
CA THR A 12 -9.10 -5.71 -10.32
C THR A 12 -7.74 -6.39 -10.15
N PHE A 13 -6.76 -5.66 -9.65
CA PHE A 13 -5.46 -6.20 -9.28
C PHE A 13 -5.60 -7.15 -8.08
N GLY A 14 -6.61 -6.94 -7.23
CA GLY A 14 -6.98 -7.89 -6.18
C GLY A 14 -7.32 -9.27 -6.75
N ASP A 15 -8.04 -9.33 -7.87
CA ASP A 15 -8.37 -10.61 -8.54
C ASP A 15 -7.11 -11.30 -9.06
N VAL A 16 -6.19 -10.53 -9.67
CA VAL A 16 -4.88 -11.02 -10.12
C VAL A 16 -4.06 -11.57 -8.95
N ILE A 17 -4.01 -10.88 -7.80
CA ILE A 17 -3.24 -11.32 -6.64
C ILE A 17 -3.81 -12.64 -6.07
N ARG A 18 -5.15 -12.76 -6.00
CA ARG A 18 -5.86 -13.92 -5.46
C ARG A 18 -5.82 -15.13 -6.37
N ASP A 19 -5.65 -14.95 -7.68
CA ASP A 19 -5.53 -16.04 -8.64
C ASP A 19 -4.32 -16.93 -8.32
N LYS A 20 -4.60 -18.17 -7.90
CA LYS A 20 -3.59 -19.17 -7.57
C LYS A 20 -2.99 -19.82 -8.82
N SER A 21 -3.67 -19.72 -9.96
CA SER A 21 -3.23 -20.27 -11.24
C SER A 21 -2.30 -19.33 -12.00
N ARG A 22 -2.27 -18.03 -11.66
CA ARG A 22 -1.42 -17.07 -12.35
C ARG A 22 0.07 -17.43 -12.24
N PRO A 23 0.86 -17.17 -13.29
CA PRO A 23 2.31 -17.14 -13.18
C PRO A 23 2.75 -16.07 -12.17
N LYS A 24 3.58 -16.47 -11.20
CA LYS A 24 4.15 -15.55 -10.19
C LYS A 24 5.63 -15.31 -10.44
N THR A 25 5.96 -15.05 -11.71
CA THR A 25 7.34 -14.76 -12.11
C THR A 25 7.72 -13.35 -11.68
N ASP A 26 9.00 -13.17 -11.35
CA ASP A 26 9.50 -11.85 -10.98
C ASP A 26 9.36 -10.83 -12.12
N GLU A 27 9.48 -11.29 -13.37
CA GLU A 27 9.29 -10.45 -14.56
C GLU A 27 7.87 -9.88 -14.64
N LEU A 28 6.85 -10.73 -14.47
CA LEU A 28 5.45 -10.28 -14.51
C LEU A 28 5.11 -9.39 -13.31
N ASN A 29 5.62 -9.72 -12.12
CA ASN A 29 5.43 -8.87 -10.93
C ASN A 29 6.08 -7.48 -11.12
N ARG A 30 7.30 -7.43 -11.67
CA ARG A 30 7.97 -6.16 -12.01
C ARG A 30 7.21 -5.38 -13.08
N TRP A 31 6.66 -6.07 -14.09
CA TRP A 31 5.87 -5.46 -15.15
C TRP A 31 4.60 -4.79 -14.63
N TYR A 32 3.87 -5.43 -13.71
CA TYR A 32 2.72 -4.79 -13.07
C TYR A 32 3.13 -3.61 -12.21
N HIS A 33 4.16 -3.80 -11.37
CA HIS A 33 4.58 -2.77 -10.43
C HIS A 33 5.12 -1.52 -11.13
N SER A 34 5.87 -1.68 -12.23
CA SER A 34 6.38 -0.54 -13.02
C SER A 34 5.25 0.29 -13.61
N GLN A 35 4.16 -0.34 -14.09
CA GLN A 35 3.00 0.39 -14.60
C GLN A 35 2.23 1.11 -13.49
N ILE A 36 2.09 0.50 -12.30
CA ILE A 36 1.49 1.17 -11.13
C ILE A 36 2.31 2.42 -10.76
N LEU A 37 3.64 2.30 -10.71
CA LEU A 37 4.54 3.43 -10.43
C LEU A 37 4.46 4.51 -11.52
N SER A 38 4.37 4.12 -12.79
CA SER A 38 4.20 5.07 -13.89
C SER A 38 2.88 5.84 -13.78
N GLY A 39 1.78 5.13 -13.48
CA GLY A 39 0.46 5.73 -13.29
C GLY A 39 0.42 6.71 -12.12
N ILE A 40 0.96 6.33 -10.96
CA ILE A 40 0.96 7.22 -9.79
C ILE A 40 1.89 8.42 -10.01
N ALA A 41 3.03 8.23 -10.68
CA ALA A 41 3.94 9.32 -11.02
C ALA A 41 3.25 10.36 -11.90
N TYR A 42 2.44 9.92 -12.87
CA TYR A 42 1.61 10.82 -13.65
C TYR A 42 0.59 11.57 -12.79
N ILE A 43 -0.15 10.89 -11.90
CA ILE A 43 -1.12 11.52 -11.00
C ILE A 43 -0.45 12.57 -10.11
N HIS A 44 0.69 12.23 -9.49
CA HIS A 44 1.47 13.15 -8.64
C HIS A 44 2.06 14.32 -9.42
N SER A 45 2.38 14.15 -10.71
CA SER A 45 2.82 15.25 -11.60
C SER A 45 1.72 16.27 -11.88
N LYS A 46 0.45 15.91 -11.63
CA LYS A 46 -0.71 16.81 -11.71
C LYS A 46 -1.11 17.39 -10.36
N ASP A 47 -0.23 17.29 -9.36
CA ASP A 47 -0.48 17.75 -8.00
C ASP A 47 -1.71 17.07 -7.38
N ILE A 48 -1.95 15.80 -7.69
CA ILE A 48 -3.05 15.02 -7.12
C ILE A 48 -2.47 13.93 -6.23
N MET A 49 -3.04 13.75 -5.04
CA MET A 49 -2.88 12.56 -4.21
C MET A 49 -4.07 11.65 -4.44
N HIS A 50 -3.86 10.36 -4.61
CA HIS A 50 -4.95 9.40 -4.78
C HIS A 50 -5.62 9.07 -3.44
N ARG A 51 -4.81 8.88 -2.38
CA ARG A 51 -5.21 8.62 -0.98
C ARG A 51 -6.05 7.36 -0.72
N ASP A 52 -6.21 6.48 -1.71
CA ASP A 52 -6.87 5.16 -1.52
C ASP A 52 -6.34 4.13 -2.51
N MET A 53 -5.01 4.12 -2.69
CA MET A 53 -4.34 3.08 -3.47
C MET A 53 -4.50 1.73 -2.76
N LYS A 54 -5.13 0.78 -3.45
CA LYS A 54 -5.34 -0.61 -3.01
C LYS A 54 -5.57 -1.51 -4.23
N PRO A 55 -5.41 -2.84 -4.13
CA PRO A 55 -5.58 -3.75 -5.25
C PRO A 55 -6.95 -3.64 -5.93
N GLU A 56 -8.01 -3.32 -5.20
CA GLU A 56 -9.37 -3.14 -5.72
C GLU A 56 -9.52 -1.88 -6.59
N ASN A 57 -8.70 -0.85 -6.36
CA ASN A 57 -8.70 0.42 -7.11
C ASN A 57 -7.68 0.43 -8.25
N ILE A 58 -7.03 -0.70 -8.51
CA ILE A 58 -6.12 -0.89 -9.64
C ILE A 58 -6.78 -1.92 -10.55
N LEU A 59 -7.05 -1.54 -11.79
CA LEU A 59 -7.72 -2.38 -12.78
C LEU A 59 -6.69 -3.01 -13.73
N VAL A 60 -7.00 -4.19 -14.24
CA VAL A 60 -6.14 -4.97 -15.14
C VAL A 60 -6.93 -5.45 -16.34
N THR A 61 -6.44 -5.08 -17.53
CA THR A 61 -7.01 -5.57 -18.79
C THR A 61 -6.55 -7.00 -19.10
N LEU A 62 -7.21 -7.67 -20.04
CA LEU A 62 -6.77 -8.96 -20.59
C LEU A 62 -5.36 -8.95 -21.19
N ARG A 63 -4.81 -7.76 -21.49
CA ARG A 63 -3.46 -7.57 -22.03
C ARG A 63 -2.44 -7.15 -20.96
N ASN A 64 -2.75 -7.36 -19.68
CA ASN A 64 -1.90 -7.00 -18.53
C ASN A 64 -1.54 -5.51 -18.44
N VAL A 65 -2.41 -4.64 -18.97
CA VAL A 65 -2.29 -3.18 -18.83
C VAL A 65 -2.97 -2.75 -17.53
N ILE A 66 -2.23 -2.01 -16.71
CA ILE A 66 -2.71 -1.43 -15.45
C ILE A 66 -3.42 -0.10 -15.70
N LYS A 67 -4.53 0.12 -14.99
CA LYS A 67 -5.26 1.40 -14.92
C LYS A 67 -5.58 1.72 -13.46
N ILE A 68 -5.27 2.92 -13.01
CA ILE A 68 -5.62 3.38 -11.65
C ILE A 68 -7.03 3.97 -11.70
N ALA A 69 -7.88 3.59 -10.75
CA ALA A 69 -9.31 3.93 -10.72
C ALA A 69 -9.73 4.41 -9.33
N ASP A 70 -10.96 4.93 -9.25
CA ASP A 70 -11.58 5.45 -8.03
C ASP A 70 -10.83 6.62 -7.36
N PHE A 71 -11.06 7.81 -7.91
CA PHE A 71 -10.56 9.07 -7.36
C PHE A 71 -11.51 9.68 -6.31
N GLY A 72 -12.43 8.89 -5.72
CA GLY A 72 -13.42 9.39 -4.75
C GLY A 72 -12.81 9.99 -3.48
N GLN A 73 -11.60 9.55 -3.10
CA GLN A 73 -10.81 10.12 -2.00
C GLN A 73 -9.65 11.00 -2.49
N ALA A 74 -9.47 11.18 -3.79
CA ALA A 74 -8.36 11.95 -4.31
C ALA A 74 -8.46 13.43 -3.93
N CYS A 75 -7.33 14.12 -3.84
CA CYS A 75 -7.28 15.53 -3.48
C CYS A 75 -6.11 16.24 -4.16
N ILE A 76 -6.26 17.54 -4.38
CA ILE A 76 -5.19 18.39 -4.89
C ILE A 76 -4.18 18.65 -3.76
N TYR A 77 -2.93 18.34 -4.03
CA TYR A 77 -1.80 18.64 -3.17
C TYR A 77 -1.25 20.04 -3.43
N LEU A 78 -1.33 20.91 -2.44
CA LEU A 78 -0.90 22.29 -2.52
C LEU A 78 0.57 22.38 -2.08
N LYS A 79 1.48 21.99 -2.99
CA LYS A 79 2.94 21.93 -2.76
C LYS A 79 3.55 23.17 -2.08
N ASN A 80 2.98 24.35 -2.35
CA ASN A 80 3.49 25.63 -1.87
C ASN A 80 2.78 26.14 -0.61
N ASN A 81 1.87 25.37 -0.02
CA ASN A 81 1.19 25.72 1.22
C ASN A 81 1.57 24.75 2.35
N ALA A 82 2.60 25.12 3.13
CA ALA A 82 3.08 24.30 4.25
C ALA A 82 2.09 24.23 5.44
N ASP A 83 1.08 25.11 5.44
CA ASP A 83 0.03 25.14 6.45
C ASP A 83 -1.23 24.40 6.03
N GLU A 84 -1.25 23.82 4.82
CA GLU A 84 -2.37 23.01 4.36
C GLU A 84 -2.53 21.74 5.19
N GLU A 85 -3.76 21.46 5.58
CA GLU A 85 -4.16 20.26 6.30
C GLU A 85 -5.15 19.45 5.48
N TYR A 86 -4.97 18.13 5.50
CA TYR A 86 -5.81 17.17 4.79
C TYR A 86 -6.44 16.20 5.78
N ASP A 87 -7.63 15.69 5.44
CA ASP A 87 -8.32 14.68 6.24
C ASP A 87 -7.45 13.42 6.42
N GLU A 88 -7.19 13.04 7.67
CA GLU A 88 -6.42 11.87 8.06
C GLU A 88 -7.20 10.55 7.92
N ASN A 89 -8.53 10.58 7.89
CA ASN A 89 -9.41 9.41 7.87
C ASN A 89 -9.60 8.82 6.47
N VAL A 90 -8.58 8.95 5.63
CA VAL A 90 -8.55 8.43 4.26
C VAL A 90 -7.86 7.07 4.19
N ALA A 91 -7.88 6.46 3.01
CA ALA A 91 -7.28 5.17 2.70
C ALA A 91 -7.90 3.96 3.44
N THR A 92 -7.90 2.84 2.74
CA THR A 92 -8.23 1.53 3.32
C THR A 92 -7.13 1.09 4.30
N ARG A 93 -7.52 0.73 5.54
CA ARG A 93 -6.62 0.50 6.70
C ARG A 93 -5.35 -0.29 6.38
N TRP A 94 -5.44 -1.39 5.64
CA TRP A 94 -4.30 -2.28 5.36
C TRP A 94 -3.18 -1.63 4.55
N TYR A 95 -3.50 -0.57 3.80
CA TYR A 95 -2.59 0.19 2.95
C TYR A 95 -2.34 1.61 3.48
N ARG A 96 -2.89 1.94 4.66
CA ARG A 96 -2.78 3.26 5.27
C ARG A 96 -1.35 3.49 5.78
N ALA A 97 -0.79 4.64 5.44
CA ALA A 97 0.54 5.07 5.87
C ALA A 97 0.60 5.33 7.38
N PRO A 98 1.74 5.09 8.05
CA PRO A 98 1.83 5.19 9.50
C PRO A 98 1.60 6.62 9.99
N GLU A 99 1.96 7.66 9.21
CA GLU A 99 1.69 9.05 9.57
C GLU A 99 0.19 9.34 9.69
N LEU A 100 -0.64 8.72 8.85
CA LEU A 100 -2.10 8.82 8.93
C LEU A 100 -2.64 8.06 10.14
N LEU A 101 -2.04 6.91 10.48
CA LEU A 101 -2.40 6.14 11.68
C LEU A 101 -2.04 6.86 12.98
N PHE A 102 -1.09 7.81 12.93
CA PHE A 102 -0.76 8.71 14.03
C PHE A 102 -1.49 10.06 13.96
N GLY A 103 -2.50 10.18 13.10
CA GLY A 103 -3.38 11.34 13.00
C GLY A 103 -2.75 12.55 12.31
N SER A 104 -1.66 12.39 11.55
CA SER A 104 -1.09 13.52 10.82
C SER A 104 -2.05 14.05 9.76
N ARG A 105 -2.31 15.35 9.82
CA ARG A 105 -3.04 16.10 8.77
C ARG A 105 -2.12 16.79 7.77
N LYS A 106 -0.84 16.90 8.11
CA LYS A 106 0.21 17.44 7.24
C LYS A 106 0.94 16.27 6.59
N TYR A 107 0.39 15.80 5.47
CA TYR A 107 0.96 14.73 4.67
C TYR A 107 0.95 15.10 3.19
N GLY A 108 1.59 14.27 2.38
CA GLY A 108 1.72 14.51 0.94
C GLY A 108 1.61 13.22 0.13
N PRO A 109 2.04 13.26 -1.14
CA PRO A 109 1.97 12.12 -2.06
C PRO A 109 2.67 10.84 -1.58
N SER A 110 3.52 10.90 -0.55
CA SER A 110 4.18 9.74 0.07
C SER A 110 3.19 8.70 0.61
N VAL A 111 1.98 9.09 1.00
CA VAL A 111 0.95 8.15 1.48
C VAL A 111 0.56 7.13 0.41
N ASP A 112 0.54 7.55 -0.86
CA ASP A 112 0.28 6.65 -1.99
C ASP A 112 1.46 5.71 -2.23
N ILE A 113 2.69 6.19 -2.02
CA ILE A 113 3.91 5.38 -2.17
C ILE A 113 3.97 4.28 -1.10
N TRP A 114 3.58 4.59 0.14
CA TRP A 114 3.43 3.58 1.19
C TRP A 114 2.44 2.48 0.80
N ALA A 115 1.25 2.89 0.35
CA ALA A 115 0.22 1.96 -0.09
C ALA A 115 0.72 1.07 -1.25
N ILE A 116 1.42 1.64 -2.23
CA ILE A 116 2.02 0.91 -3.35
C ILE A 116 3.09 -0.09 -2.89
N GLY A 117 3.88 0.24 -1.86
CA GLY A 117 4.81 -0.70 -1.23
C GLY A 117 4.09 -1.89 -0.59
N CYS A 118 2.96 -1.64 0.08
CA CYS A 118 2.11 -2.69 0.64
C CYS A 118 1.54 -3.59 -0.47
N ILE A 119 1.09 -3.01 -1.59
CA ILE A 119 0.57 -3.73 -2.76
C ILE A 119 1.67 -4.59 -3.41
N LEU A 120 2.92 -4.11 -3.50
CA LEU A 120 4.04 -4.91 -4.00
C LEU A 120 4.29 -6.14 -3.11
N ALA A 121 4.33 -5.93 -1.79
CA ALA A 121 4.53 -7.04 -0.86
C ALA A 121 3.40 -8.06 -0.95
N GLU A 122 2.16 -7.59 -1.10
CA GLU A 122 0.99 -8.44 -1.33
C GLU A 122 1.03 -9.17 -2.68
N LEU A 123 1.50 -8.52 -3.75
CA LEU A 123 1.67 -9.12 -5.06
C LEU A 123 2.62 -10.32 -5.03
N VAL A 124 3.73 -10.21 -4.29
CA VAL A 124 4.70 -11.29 -4.13
C VAL A 124 4.15 -12.41 -3.24
N ARG A 125 3.52 -12.04 -2.11
CA ARG A 125 3.10 -13.00 -1.08
C ARG A 125 1.71 -13.61 -1.31
N GLY A 126 0.89 -12.99 -2.14
CA GLY A 126 -0.51 -13.36 -2.40
C GLY A 126 -1.51 -13.00 -1.29
N LYS A 127 -1.12 -12.20 -0.30
CA LYS A 127 -1.98 -11.74 0.81
C LYS A 127 -1.48 -10.42 1.44
N PRO A 128 -2.35 -9.58 2.03
CA PRO A 128 -2.02 -8.22 2.50
C PRO A 128 -0.97 -8.17 3.60
N ILE A 129 0.14 -7.43 3.40
CA ILE A 129 1.30 -7.42 4.31
C ILE A 129 0.95 -7.02 5.75
N PHE A 130 0.05 -6.06 5.93
CA PHE A 130 -0.37 -5.52 7.22
C PHE A 130 -1.90 -5.62 7.39
N PRO A 131 -2.46 -6.79 7.75
CA PRO A 131 -3.90 -7.00 7.82
C PRO A 131 -4.45 -6.72 9.24
N GLY A 132 -4.28 -5.52 9.77
CA GLY A 132 -4.78 -5.14 11.10
C GLY A 132 -6.31 -5.01 11.13
N ARG A 133 -6.95 -5.39 12.24
CA ARG A 133 -8.41 -5.33 12.44
C ARG A 133 -8.86 -4.04 13.11
N SER A 134 -7.95 -3.36 13.80
CA SER A 134 -8.11 -2.01 14.36
C SER A 134 -6.90 -1.13 14.00
N GLU A 135 -6.96 0.16 14.28
CA GLU A 135 -5.81 1.06 14.03
C GLU A 135 -4.61 0.70 14.92
N LEU A 136 -4.85 0.38 16.19
CA LEU A 136 -3.81 -0.08 17.09
C LEU A 136 -3.16 -1.39 16.61
N GLU A 137 -3.97 -2.35 16.14
CA GLU A 137 -3.43 -3.59 15.57
C GLU A 137 -2.68 -3.32 14.26
N GLN A 138 -3.18 -2.39 13.42
CA GLN A 138 -2.51 -1.98 12.18
C GLN A 138 -1.10 -1.44 12.46
N ILE A 139 -0.96 -0.55 13.45
CA ILE A 139 0.35 -0.04 13.88
C ILE A 139 1.22 -1.19 14.40
N SER A 140 0.66 -2.08 15.23
CA SER A 140 1.39 -3.21 15.81
C SER A 140 1.93 -4.18 14.75
N VAL A 141 1.16 -4.49 13.70
CA VAL A 141 1.62 -5.36 12.61
C VAL A 141 2.67 -4.68 11.73
N ILE A 142 2.57 -3.36 11.50
CA ILE A 142 3.60 -2.58 10.80
C ILE A 142 4.91 -2.67 11.58
N PHE A 143 4.89 -2.36 12.88
CA PHE A 143 6.09 -2.40 13.72
C PHE A 143 6.64 -3.81 13.92
N GLY A 144 5.79 -4.83 13.86
CA GLY A 144 6.23 -6.23 13.90
C GLY A 144 7.09 -6.65 12.70
N VAL A 145 7.07 -5.88 11.60
CA VAL A 145 7.87 -6.14 10.39
C VAL A 145 8.96 -5.09 10.23
N LEU A 146 8.62 -3.80 10.32
CA LEU A 146 9.52 -2.68 10.04
C LEU A 146 10.26 -2.14 11.27
N GLY A 147 9.99 -2.71 12.45
CA GLY A 147 10.49 -2.20 13.72
C GLY A 147 9.68 -0.99 14.23
N THR A 148 9.89 -0.65 15.50
CA THR A 148 9.29 0.53 16.11
C THR A 148 10.01 1.81 15.68
N PRO A 149 9.30 2.94 15.55
CA PRO A 149 9.89 4.21 15.23
C PRO A 149 10.77 4.74 16.37
N ASN A 150 11.88 5.35 15.99
CA ASN A 150 12.84 6.02 16.86
C ASN A 150 13.43 7.24 16.12
N GLU A 151 14.22 8.04 16.82
CA GLU A 151 14.78 9.27 16.24
C GLU A 151 15.78 9.02 15.09
N THR A 152 16.25 7.79 14.90
CA THR A 152 17.14 7.41 13.80
C THR A 152 16.36 7.02 12.55
N ASN A 153 15.32 6.18 12.66
CA ASN A 153 14.58 5.65 11.51
C ASN A 153 13.38 6.53 11.08
N TRP A 154 12.82 7.31 12.00
CA TRP A 154 11.73 8.24 11.71
C TRP A 154 11.85 9.48 12.63
N PRO A 155 12.77 10.41 12.31
CA PRO A 155 13.00 11.59 13.11
C PRO A 155 11.70 12.38 13.35
N LYS A 156 11.50 12.88 14.57
CA LYS A 156 10.34 13.70 14.96
C LYS A 156 8.97 13.00 14.87
N TRP A 157 8.89 11.68 14.73
CA TRP A 157 7.60 10.98 14.70
C TRP A 157 6.72 11.25 15.94
N ARG A 158 7.36 11.54 17.09
CA ARG A 158 6.69 11.94 18.35
C ARG A 158 5.93 13.27 18.29
N THR A 159 6.14 14.08 17.25
CA THR A 159 5.38 15.34 17.06
C THR A 159 4.00 15.11 16.45
N MET A 160 3.68 13.88 16.01
CA MET A 160 2.37 13.57 15.45
C MET A 160 1.28 13.56 16.52
N PRO A 161 0.03 13.94 16.19
CA PRO A 161 -1.04 14.15 17.16
C PRO A 161 -1.27 12.97 18.12
N ASP A 162 -1.19 11.74 17.62
CA ASP A 162 -1.49 10.54 18.41
C ASP A 162 -0.25 9.77 18.88
N ALA A 163 0.95 10.20 18.51
CA ALA A 163 2.20 9.47 18.82
C ALA A 163 2.49 9.32 20.32
N ASN A 164 2.01 10.25 21.15
CA ASN A 164 2.19 10.22 22.60
C ASN A 164 1.05 9.50 23.35
N LYS A 165 -0.04 9.16 22.64
CA LYS A 165 -1.16 8.40 23.21
C LYS A 165 -0.88 6.90 23.25
N LEU A 166 0.13 6.44 22.51
CA LEU A 166 0.43 5.04 22.29
C LEU A 166 1.81 4.69 22.87
N LEU A 167 1.85 3.58 23.61
CA LEU A 167 3.07 2.99 24.15
C LEU A 167 3.27 1.62 23.50
N PHE A 168 4.49 1.37 23.01
CA PHE A 168 4.87 0.12 22.37
C PHE A 168 6.20 -0.35 22.93
N GLU A 169 6.36 -1.66 23.07
CA GLU A 169 7.67 -2.25 23.32
C GLU A 169 8.56 -2.07 22.08
N PRO A 170 9.83 -1.65 22.25
CA PRO A 170 10.76 -1.53 21.13
C PRO A 170 10.89 -2.84 20.34
N LYS A 171 10.83 -2.75 19.02
CA LYS A 171 11.02 -3.88 18.10
C LYS A 171 12.05 -3.51 17.04
N GLU A 172 12.96 -4.43 16.78
CA GLU A 172 13.90 -4.32 15.66
C GLU A 172 13.22 -4.68 14.32
N PRO A 173 13.62 -4.04 13.21
CA PRO A 173 13.14 -4.40 11.89
C PRO A 173 13.55 -5.83 11.53
N ARG A 174 12.66 -6.55 10.83
CA ARG A 174 12.98 -7.84 10.24
C ARG A 174 13.79 -7.62 8.96
N ASN A 175 14.94 -8.30 8.84
CA ASN A 175 15.84 -8.15 7.70
C ASN A 175 15.64 -9.21 6.60
N ASN A 176 14.95 -10.31 6.90
CA ASN A 176 14.75 -11.41 5.95
C ASN A 176 13.48 -11.23 5.12
N TRP A 177 13.54 -10.40 4.08
CA TRP A 177 12.41 -10.15 3.18
C TRP A 177 11.96 -11.39 2.40
N ALA A 178 12.86 -12.35 2.16
CA ALA A 178 12.48 -13.62 1.56
C ALA A 178 11.48 -14.37 2.46
N GLU A 179 11.70 -14.38 3.78
CA GLU A 179 10.80 -14.99 4.76
C GLU A 179 9.53 -14.15 4.99
N ILE A 180 9.64 -12.82 5.07
CA ILE A 180 8.49 -11.93 5.24
C ILE A 180 7.51 -12.08 4.06
N CYS A 181 8.06 -12.17 2.85
CA CYS A 181 7.32 -12.33 1.61
C CYS A 181 7.16 -13.79 1.19
N GLU A 182 7.56 -14.77 2.03
CA GLU A 182 7.82 -16.14 1.58
C GLU A 182 6.64 -16.75 0.84
N PHE A 183 6.89 -16.93 -0.45
CA PHE A 183 6.11 -17.79 -1.31
C PHE A 183 6.53 -19.21 -0.96
N LYS A 184 5.70 -19.98 -0.24
CA LYS A 184 5.94 -21.43 -0.11
C LYS A 184 6.00 -22.00 -1.52
N LYS A 185 7.21 -22.22 -2.05
CA LYS A 185 7.41 -23.11 -3.21
C LYS A 185 6.81 -24.43 -2.78
N THR A 186 5.65 -24.78 -3.31
CA THR A 186 5.11 -26.12 -3.16
C THR A 186 6.12 -27.05 -3.82
N SER A 187 7.06 -27.56 -3.02
CA SER A 187 7.90 -28.67 -3.41
C SER A 187 6.96 -29.85 -3.62
N LYS A 188 6.49 -30.04 -4.86
CA LYS A 188 6.00 -31.33 -5.32
C LYS A 188 7.18 -32.30 -5.22
N LYS A 189 7.38 -32.89 -4.04
CA LYS A 189 8.00 -34.22 -3.95
C LYS A 189 7.00 -35.15 -4.62
N MET A 190 7.15 -35.33 -5.93
CA MET A 190 6.68 -36.53 -6.61
C MET A 190 7.31 -37.70 -5.87
N LYS A 191 6.52 -38.40 -5.06
CA LYS A 191 6.84 -39.79 -4.73
C LYS A 191 6.64 -40.56 -6.02
N ARG A 192 7.74 -40.94 -6.67
CA ARG A 192 7.74 -41.99 -7.69
C ARG A 192 7.64 -43.33 -6.96
N LEU A 193 6.60 -44.08 -7.37
CA LEU A 193 6.26 -45.47 -7.06
C LEU A 193 6.38 -45.90 -5.59
#